data_AF-A0A3D1HDI5-F1
#
_entry.id   AF-A0A3D1HDI5-F1
#
_cell.length_a   1.000
_cell.length_b   1.000
_cell.length_c   1.000
_cell.angle_alpha   90.00
_cell.angle_beta   90.00
_cell.angle_gamma   90.00
#
_symmetry.space_group_name_H-M   'P 1'
#
loop_
_entity.id
_entity.type
_entity.pdbx_description
1 polymer ?
#
loop_
_entity_poly.entity_id
_entity_poly.type
_entity_poly.pdbx_seq_one_letter_code
_entity_poly.pdbx_strand_id
1 'polypeptide(L)'
;MKKCVAALIFAAILLCGCKTNTELPSNPSVISVESSEESSSSEESSSSSSNEPASATESSSSAQSSTESTSTESIPTTYDEKYPYGLTSLGIVWEYPFDKELSYDFASSEVIKGLERNYGRTGEDFGYEGEWCAIILSQLISEAGYDIYYQYNPCDLTIELLNDGYAHFYCLRQENYDSLVEWGLQNTDRVINTTREEFVPKRGDFICYLWTEEAEEYNWSHIGMVAEDYDGTYIRTIEGNIGAGRDPLYHAIEARERFYDDTVIGFIRLDER
;
A
#
# COMPACT_ATOMS: atom_id res chain seq x y z
N MET A 1 -46.74 46.89 -12.22
CA MET A 1 -46.76 46.75 -13.70
C MET A 1 -46.72 45.27 -14.06
N LYS A 2 -47.63 44.82 -14.94
CA LYS A 2 -47.58 43.72 -15.94
C LYS A 2 -46.60 42.55 -15.68
N LYS A 3 -46.89 41.26 -15.93
CA LYS A 3 -48.03 40.41 -16.34
C LYS A 3 -47.39 39.00 -16.50
N CYS A 4 -48.10 37.92 -16.16
CA CYS A 4 -48.12 36.63 -16.91
C CYS A 4 -46.83 35.75 -16.98
N VAL A 5 -46.79 34.41 -17.10
CA VAL A 5 -47.78 33.33 -17.38
C VAL A 5 -47.11 31.94 -17.18
N ALA A 6 -47.93 30.94 -16.79
CA ALA A 6 -47.94 29.45 -16.98
C ALA A 6 -46.65 28.69 -17.43
N ALA A 7 -46.22 27.55 -16.86
CA ALA A 7 -46.84 26.21 -16.65
C ALA A 7 -46.91 25.26 -17.89
N LEU A 8 -46.60 23.97 -17.65
CA LEU A 8 -46.80 22.70 -18.41
C LEU A 8 -45.50 22.01 -18.92
N ILE A 9 -45.03 20.92 -18.30
CA ILE A 9 -45.41 19.47 -18.42
C ILE A 9 -44.97 18.83 -19.75
N PHE A 10 -44.13 17.78 -19.70
CA PHE A 10 -44.45 16.45 -20.26
C PHE A 10 -43.48 15.36 -19.77
N ALA A 11 -44.05 14.30 -19.21
CA ALA A 11 -43.42 13.03 -18.91
C ALA A 11 -43.78 11.99 -20.01
N ALA A 12 -42.92 10.97 -20.12
CA ALA A 12 -43.10 9.66 -20.75
C ALA A 12 -43.01 9.53 -22.28
N ILE A 13 -41.95 8.84 -22.72
CA ILE A 13 -42.07 7.75 -23.72
C ILE A 13 -41.30 6.52 -23.20
N LEU A 14 -42.05 5.45 -22.95
CA LEU A 14 -41.61 4.07 -22.75
C LEU A 14 -41.40 3.38 -24.12
N LEU A 15 -40.43 2.46 -24.14
CA LEU A 15 -40.40 1.14 -24.82
C LEU A 15 -40.60 1.05 -26.35
N CYS A 16 -39.56 0.59 -27.05
CA CYS A 16 -39.56 -0.56 -27.98
C CYS A 16 -38.12 -0.78 -28.51
N GLY A 17 -37.52 -1.96 -28.55
CA GLY A 17 -38.07 -3.27 -28.25
C GLY A 17 -37.06 -4.40 -28.31
N CYS A 18 -37.58 -5.59 -28.00
CA CYS A 18 -36.92 -6.87 -28.07
C CYS A 18 -36.51 -7.25 -29.51
N LYS A 19 -35.32 -7.83 -29.65
CA LYS A 19 -35.13 -9.01 -30.51
C LYS A 19 -34.23 -10.01 -29.79
N THR A 20 -34.81 -11.15 -29.48
CA THR A 20 -34.13 -12.42 -29.20
C THR A 20 -33.46 -12.92 -30.48
N ASN A 21 -32.25 -13.48 -30.37
CA ASN A 21 -31.85 -14.63 -31.17
C ASN A 21 -30.91 -15.53 -30.37
N THR A 22 -31.37 -16.77 -30.29
CA THR A 22 -30.76 -18.01 -29.83
C THR A 22 -29.50 -18.34 -30.64
N GLU A 23 -28.47 -18.92 -30.00
CA GLU A 23 -27.71 -20.12 -30.40
C GLU A 23 -26.30 -20.16 -29.74
N LEU A 24 -26.16 -21.02 -28.74
CA LEU A 24 -24.97 -21.87 -28.53
C LEU A 24 -25.26 -23.21 -29.26
N PRO A 25 -24.29 -24.09 -29.60
CA PRO A 25 -22.91 -24.18 -29.09
C PRO A 25 -21.84 -24.50 -30.16
N SER A 26 -20.55 -24.45 -29.80
CA SER A 26 -19.58 -25.45 -30.26
C SER A 26 -18.29 -25.37 -29.45
N ASN A 27 -18.12 -26.35 -28.57
CA ASN A 27 -16.83 -26.80 -28.09
C ASN A 27 -16.39 -27.96 -29.00
N PRO A 28 -15.11 -28.06 -29.36
CA PRO A 28 -14.52 -29.40 -29.38
C PRO A 28 -13.15 -29.48 -28.70
N SER A 29 -13.03 -30.52 -27.87
CA SER A 29 -11.84 -31.38 -27.64
C SER A 29 -10.53 -30.70 -27.23
N VAL A 30 -10.06 -30.88 -25.99
CA VAL A 30 -9.24 -32.04 -25.57
C VAL A 30 -8.09 -32.32 -26.52
N ILE A 31 -6.90 -31.83 -26.15
CA ILE A 31 -5.63 -32.52 -26.40
C ILE A 31 -4.94 -32.65 -25.04
N SER A 32 -4.97 -33.87 -24.51
CA SER A 32 -4.04 -34.33 -23.50
C SER A 32 -2.71 -34.65 -24.20
N VAL A 33 -1.60 -34.14 -23.66
CA VAL A 33 -0.29 -34.77 -23.83
C VAL A 33 0.25 -35.03 -22.43
N GLU A 34 0.31 -36.31 -22.09
CA GLU A 34 0.99 -36.84 -20.92
C GLU A 34 2.50 -37.00 -21.16
N SER A 35 3.22 -36.80 -20.05
CA SER A 35 4.47 -37.44 -19.63
C SER A 35 5.75 -37.22 -20.44
N SER A 36 6.81 -36.83 -19.72
CA SER A 36 7.84 -37.81 -19.33
C SER A 36 8.75 -37.24 -18.25
N GLU A 37 9.08 -38.11 -17.29
CA GLU A 37 9.84 -37.94 -16.07
C GLU A 37 11.37 -37.88 -16.28
N GLU A 38 12.06 -37.75 -15.14
CA GLU A 38 13.46 -38.07 -14.80
C GLU A 38 14.39 -36.87 -14.55
N SER A 39 15.42 -36.96 -13.72
CA SER A 39 15.57 -37.27 -12.28
C SER A 39 17.08 -37.22 -11.97
N SER A 40 17.44 -37.03 -10.68
CA SER A 40 18.78 -37.17 -10.05
C SER A 40 19.78 -36.03 -10.33
N SER A 41 20.71 -35.62 -9.44
CA SER A 41 21.42 -36.26 -8.29
C SER A 41 22.05 -35.12 -7.44
N SER A 42 21.85 -35.00 -6.12
CA SER A 42 22.57 -35.58 -4.94
C SER A 42 24.04 -35.17 -4.70
N GLU A 43 24.35 -35.01 -3.39
CA GLU A 43 25.65 -35.02 -2.67
C GLU A 43 26.33 -33.67 -2.40
N GLU A 44 26.27 -33.14 -1.16
CA GLU A 44 27.07 -33.43 0.06
C GLU A 44 28.45 -32.75 0.08
N SER A 45 28.69 -31.94 1.12
CA SER A 45 30.01 -31.75 1.75
C SER A 45 29.87 -31.03 3.10
N SER A 46 30.00 -31.81 4.16
CA SER A 46 30.27 -31.39 5.53
C SER A 46 31.72 -30.90 5.71
N SER A 47 31.95 -29.92 6.60
CA SER A 47 33.11 -29.94 7.50
C SER A 47 32.96 -29.02 8.71
N SER A 48 32.99 -29.65 9.87
CA SER A 48 33.19 -29.13 11.22
C SER A 48 34.57 -28.48 11.44
N SER A 49 34.65 -27.47 12.32
CA SER A 49 35.59 -27.50 13.46
C SER A 49 35.36 -26.34 14.44
N SER A 50 35.05 -26.71 15.66
CA SER A 50 35.24 -25.98 16.92
C SER A 50 36.67 -25.47 17.13
N ASN A 51 36.83 -24.31 17.79
CA ASN A 51 37.86 -24.04 18.80
C ASN A 51 37.64 -22.66 19.46
N GLU A 52 37.06 -22.66 20.66
CA GLU A 52 37.49 -21.81 21.79
C GLU A 52 38.44 -22.69 22.68
N PRO A 53 39.23 -22.20 23.66
CA PRO A 53 39.03 -20.96 24.44
C PRO A 53 40.30 -20.19 24.91
N ALA A 54 40.01 -19.11 25.66
CA ALA A 54 40.73 -18.56 26.82
C ALA A 54 41.91 -17.59 26.61
N SER A 55 41.78 -16.36 27.13
CA SER A 55 42.17 -16.05 28.53
C SER A 55 42.10 -14.55 28.83
N ALA A 56 41.73 -14.27 30.08
CA ALA A 56 41.55 -12.97 30.69
C ALA A 56 42.87 -12.23 30.98
N THR A 57 42.83 -10.90 31.04
CA THR A 57 43.46 -10.17 32.15
C THR A 57 42.82 -8.81 32.37
N GLU A 58 42.54 -8.53 33.64
CA GLU A 58 41.99 -7.30 34.18
C GLU A 58 42.99 -6.14 34.13
N SER A 59 42.48 -4.90 34.16
CA SER A 59 42.90 -3.92 35.17
C SER A 59 41.96 -2.72 35.22
N SER A 60 41.36 -2.58 36.40
CA SER A 60 40.59 -1.47 36.95
C SER A 60 41.39 -0.17 37.10
N SER A 61 40.74 0.98 36.94
CA SER A 61 40.93 2.12 37.85
C SER A 61 39.72 3.06 37.80
N SER A 62 39.60 3.84 38.87
CA SER A 62 38.37 4.16 39.58
C SER A 62 37.80 5.55 39.35
N ALA A 63 36.48 5.61 39.51
CA ALA A 63 35.59 6.73 39.83
C ALA A 63 36.22 8.11 40.18
N GLN A 64 35.66 9.16 39.56
CA GLN A 64 35.27 10.35 40.30
C GLN A 64 34.08 11.08 39.65
N SER A 65 33.16 11.49 40.53
CA SER A 65 31.89 12.13 40.24
C SER A 65 32.05 13.63 40.00
N SER A 66 31.31 14.20 39.07
CA SER A 66 30.81 15.58 39.17
C SER A 66 29.63 15.79 38.24
N THR A 67 28.74 16.65 38.73
CA THR A 67 27.36 16.94 38.38
C THR A 67 27.13 17.64 37.04
N GLU A 68 25.93 17.41 36.52
CA GLU A 68 25.12 18.24 35.60
C GLU A 68 25.80 18.90 34.40
N SER A 69 25.42 18.42 33.22
CA SER A 69 24.93 19.27 32.14
C SER A 69 24.04 18.41 31.23
N THR A 70 22.76 18.73 31.17
CA THR A 70 21.85 18.34 30.08
C THR A 70 22.44 18.81 28.76
N SER A 71 23.24 17.97 28.12
CA SER A 71 23.53 18.10 26.70
C SER A 71 22.34 17.49 25.96
N THR A 72 21.44 18.34 25.50
CA THR A 72 20.66 18.03 24.30
C THR A 72 21.67 17.63 23.23
N GLU A 73 21.78 16.33 22.95
CA GLU A 73 22.36 15.88 21.70
C GLU A 73 21.52 16.51 20.59
N SER A 74 22.05 17.60 20.07
CA SER A 74 21.55 18.24 18.87
C SER A 74 21.62 17.19 17.77
N ILE A 75 20.45 16.73 17.33
CA ILE A 75 20.26 15.97 16.10
C ILE A 75 21.05 16.68 14.99
N PRO A 76 21.87 15.98 14.19
CA PRO A 76 22.65 16.62 13.14
C PRO A 76 21.70 17.28 12.13
N THR A 77 21.65 18.61 12.10
CA THR A 77 20.85 19.38 11.13
C THR A 77 21.60 19.66 9.83
N THR A 78 22.64 18.89 9.52
CA THR A 78 23.30 18.95 8.21
C THR A 78 22.59 18.04 7.24
N TYR A 79 21.50 18.55 6.66
CA TYR A 79 21.00 18.08 5.36
C TYR A 79 22.10 18.35 4.33
N ASP A 80 22.70 17.29 3.81
CA ASP A 80 23.66 17.36 2.72
C ASP A 80 22.92 17.84 1.46
N GLU A 81 23.31 19.01 0.92
CA GLU A 81 22.74 19.70 -0.25
C GLU A 81 23.00 18.94 -1.58
N LYS A 82 22.68 17.65 -1.67
CA LYS A 82 22.94 16.84 -2.87
C LYS A 82 21.70 16.23 -3.54
N TYR A 83 20.51 16.60 -3.12
CA TYR A 83 19.29 16.16 -3.81
C TYR A 83 18.47 17.37 -4.25
N PRO A 84 18.59 17.78 -5.53
CA PRO A 84 17.62 18.71 -6.10
C PRO A 84 16.30 17.94 -6.22
N TYR A 85 15.46 17.99 -5.19
CA TYR A 85 14.13 17.37 -5.19
C TYR A 85 13.21 18.11 -6.16
N GLY A 86 13.35 17.79 -7.45
CA GLY A 86 12.30 17.96 -8.43
C GLY A 86 11.53 16.64 -8.51
N LEU A 87 10.20 16.71 -8.31
CA LEU A 87 9.19 15.72 -8.69
C LEU A 87 9.75 14.31 -8.99
N THR A 88 10.13 13.57 -7.96
CA THR A 88 10.42 12.14 -8.10
C THR A 88 9.14 11.34 -8.01
N SER A 89 9.09 10.17 -8.65
CA SER A 89 8.00 9.20 -8.50
C SER A 89 7.65 8.90 -7.04
N LEU A 90 8.63 9.03 -6.15
CA LEU A 90 8.53 8.91 -4.70
C LEU A 90 7.69 9.99 -3.99
N GLY A 91 7.14 10.98 -4.70
CA GLY A 91 6.32 12.06 -4.10
C GLY A 91 7.17 13.16 -3.45
N ILE A 92 6.51 14.09 -2.78
CA ILE A 92 7.17 15.17 -2.02
C ILE A 92 7.34 14.70 -0.58
N VAL A 93 8.54 14.85 0.00
CA VAL A 93 8.76 14.53 1.43
C VAL A 93 7.86 15.41 2.29
N TRP A 94 7.09 14.79 3.18
CA TRP A 94 6.24 15.48 4.13
C TRP A 94 6.73 15.22 5.55
N GLU A 95 6.87 16.28 6.36
CA GLU A 95 7.18 16.12 7.78
C GLU A 95 5.91 15.68 8.53
N TYR A 96 5.88 14.41 8.95
CA TYR A 96 4.73 13.85 9.65
C TYR A 96 4.53 14.53 11.02
N PRO A 97 3.32 15.06 11.31
CA PRO A 97 3.07 15.79 12.53
C PRO A 97 2.70 14.85 13.69
N PHE A 98 3.70 14.21 14.31
CA PHE A 98 3.50 13.28 15.43
C PHE A 98 2.75 13.88 16.64
N ASP A 99 2.82 15.20 16.82
CA ASP A 99 2.23 15.90 17.98
C ASP A 99 0.80 16.44 17.74
N LYS A 100 0.19 16.17 16.58
CA LYS A 100 -1.22 16.56 16.36
C LYS A 100 -2.16 15.55 16.99
N GLU A 101 -3.22 16.05 17.66
CA GLU A 101 -4.39 15.24 18.02
C GLU A 101 -5.16 14.87 16.75
N LEU A 102 -4.71 13.82 16.08
CA LEU A 102 -5.40 13.27 14.92
C LEU A 102 -6.50 12.32 15.41
N SER A 103 -7.69 12.38 14.80
CA SER A 103 -8.75 11.42 15.11
C SER A 103 -8.34 10.03 14.60
N TYR A 104 -8.69 9.00 15.36
CA TYR A 104 -8.48 7.59 15.02
C TYR A 104 -9.79 6.80 15.10
N ASP A 105 -10.93 7.47 14.87
CA ASP A 105 -12.25 6.84 14.86
C ASP A 105 -12.58 6.34 13.46
N PHE A 106 -11.82 5.33 13.01
CA PHE A 106 -12.03 4.64 11.73
C PHE A 106 -11.47 3.21 11.78
N ALA A 107 -11.95 2.35 10.89
CA ALA A 107 -11.68 0.90 10.90
C ALA A 107 -10.19 0.53 10.86
N SER A 108 -9.38 1.29 10.12
CA SER A 108 -7.94 1.07 9.97
C SER A 108 -7.07 1.83 10.99
N SER A 109 -7.65 2.37 12.06
CA SER A 109 -6.95 3.20 13.06
C SER A 109 -5.71 2.56 13.69
N GLU A 110 -5.77 1.27 14.01
CA GLU A 110 -4.62 0.55 14.56
C GLU A 110 -3.52 0.33 13.51
N VAL A 111 -3.87 0.26 12.23
CA VAL A 111 -2.91 0.11 11.12
C VAL A 111 -2.07 1.38 10.97
N ILE A 112 -2.70 2.56 10.94
CA ILE A 112 -1.95 3.83 10.84
C ILE A 112 -1.09 4.07 12.09
N LYS A 113 -1.57 3.74 13.29
CA LYS A 113 -0.76 3.80 14.51
C LYS A 113 0.43 2.84 14.45
N GLY A 114 0.26 1.69 13.80
CA GLY A 114 1.34 0.77 13.48
C GLY A 114 2.42 1.40 12.62
N LEU A 115 2.03 2.08 11.54
CA LEU A 115 2.96 2.81 10.67
C LEU A 115 3.66 3.96 11.43
N GLU A 116 2.92 4.76 12.19
CA GLU A 116 3.46 5.87 12.99
C GLU A 116 4.48 5.40 14.03
N ARG A 117 4.20 4.30 14.75
CA ARG A 117 5.13 3.72 15.74
C ARG A 117 6.42 3.21 15.12
N ASN A 118 6.38 2.84 13.84
CA ASN A 118 7.52 2.29 13.11
C ASN A 118 8.11 3.29 12.11
N TYR A 119 7.73 4.56 12.16
CA TYR A 119 8.23 5.58 11.25
C TYR A 119 9.76 5.64 11.25
N GLY A 120 10.37 5.70 10.07
CA GLY A 120 11.81 5.70 9.86
C GLY A 120 12.48 4.33 9.94
N ARG A 121 11.76 3.26 10.34
CA ARG A 121 12.30 1.89 10.30
C ARG A 121 12.38 1.38 8.86
N THR A 122 13.40 0.59 8.58
CA THR A 122 13.68 0.05 7.24
C THR A 122 13.22 -1.39 7.08
N GLY A 123 13.20 -1.89 5.84
CA GLY A 123 12.93 -3.31 5.57
C GLY A 123 13.90 -4.24 6.32
N GLU A 124 15.16 -3.84 6.46
CA GLU A 124 16.17 -4.56 7.27
C GLU A 124 15.76 -4.66 8.75
N ASP A 125 15.22 -3.59 9.34
CA ASP A 125 14.74 -3.59 10.73
C ASP A 125 13.60 -4.60 10.97
N PHE A 126 12.85 -4.95 9.92
CA PHE A 126 11.78 -5.94 9.96
C PHE A 126 12.23 -7.34 9.52
N GLY A 127 13.44 -7.47 8.95
CA GLY A 127 13.93 -8.73 8.38
C GLY A 127 13.26 -9.11 7.06
N TYR A 128 12.81 -8.14 6.26
CA TYR A 128 12.32 -8.40 4.91
C TYR A 128 13.48 -8.67 3.95
N GLU A 129 13.20 -9.30 2.81
CA GLU A 129 14.22 -9.70 1.81
C GLU A 129 14.05 -9.03 0.44
N GLY A 130 13.00 -8.21 0.26
CA GLY A 130 12.65 -7.60 -1.02
C GLY A 130 11.67 -6.45 -0.85
N GLU A 131 10.92 -6.13 -1.90
CA GLU A 131 9.87 -5.11 -1.84
C GLU A 131 8.82 -5.46 -0.78
N TRP A 132 8.44 -4.45 0.02
CA TRP A 132 7.71 -4.73 1.27
C TRP A 132 6.57 -3.76 1.57
N CYS A 133 6.18 -2.91 0.62
CA CYS A 133 5.08 -1.95 0.81
C CYS A 133 3.75 -2.64 1.18
N ALA A 134 3.39 -3.73 0.49
CA ALA A 134 2.22 -4.54 0.81
C ALA A 134 2.44 -5.44 2.04
N ILE A 135 3.66 -5.91 2.27
CA ILE A 135 3.99 -6.81 3.39
C ILE A 135 3.73 -6.12 4.72
N ILE A 136 4.25 -4.89 4.90
CA ILE A 136 4.07 -4.16 6.16
C ILE A 136 2.60 -3.83 6.42
N LEU A 137 1.82 -3.48 5.39
CA LEU A 137 0.40 -3.25 5.56
C LEU A 137 -0.34 -4.54 5.91
N SER A 138 -0.02 -5.66 5.24
CA SER A 138 -0.59 -6.97 5.57
C SER A 138 -0.33 -7.34 7.04
N GLN A 139 0.92 -7.15 7.51
CA GLN A 139 1.29 -7.37 8.90
C GLN A 139 0.43 -6.53 9.85
N LEU A 140 0.36 -5.22 9.62
CA LEU A 140 -0.32 -4.30 10.51
C LEU A 140 -1.86 -4.48 10.48
N ILE A 141 -2.42 -4.84 9.34
CA ILE A 141 -3.83 -5.23 9.20
C ILE A 141 -4.10 -6.52 10.00
N SER A 142 -3.22 -7.52 9.92
CA SER A 142 -3.31 -8.74 10.72
C SER A 142 -3.21 -8.45 12.23
N GLU A 143 -2.24 -7.63 12.65
CA GLU A 143 -2.09 -7.18 14.04
C GLU A 143 -3.31 -6.39 14.55
N ALA A 144 -3.98 -5.63 13.66
CA ALA A 144 -5.24 -4.97 13.97
C ALA A 144 -6.38 -5.97 14.16
N GLY A 145 -6.21 -7.25 13.81
CA GLY A 145 -7.15 -8.36 14.07
C GLY A 145 -7.96 -8.82 12.86
N TYR A 146 -7.55 -8.47 11.64
CA TYR A 146 -8.14 -9.01 10.42
C TYR A 146 -7.43 -10.33 10.08
N ASP A 147 -8.18 -11.38 9.76
CA ASP A 147 -7.61 -12.70 9.45
C ASP A 147 -7.17 -12.74 7.99
N ILE A 148 -5.98 -12.21 7.70
CA ILE A 148 -5.38 -12.17 6.36
C ILE A 148 -3.94 -12.71 6.37
N TYR A 149 -3.47 -13.13 5.20
CA TYR A 149 -2.09 -13.55 4.96
C TYR A 149 -1.18 -12.37 4.63
N TYR A 150 0.14 -12.62 4.70
CA TYR A 150 1.14 -11.66 4.24
C TYR A 150 1.16 -11.62 2.71
N GLN A 151 0.88 -10.45 2.15
CA GLN A 151 0.86 -10.25 0.71
C GLN A 151 2.07 -9.43 0.24
N TYR A 152 2.65 -9.86 -0.88
CA TYR A 152 3.87 -9.26 -1.43
C TYR A 152 3.60 -8.13 -2.42
N ASN A 153 2.40 -8.07 -2.99
CA ASN A 153 2.02 -7.00 -3.92
C ASN A 153 0.66 -6.38 -3.54
N PRO A 154 0.42 -5.12 -3.95
CA PRO A 154 -0.84 -4.42 -3.65
C PRO A 154 -2.10 -5.08 -4.22
N CYS A 155 -2.01 -5.75 -5.37
CA CYS A 155 -3.16 -6.39 -6.02
C CYS A 155 -3.69 -7.54 -5.15
N ASP A 156 -2.81 -8.45 -4.73
CA ASP A 156 -3.17 -9.61 -3.93
C ASP A 156 -3.74 -9.21 -2.55
N LEU A 157 -3.15 -8.20 -1.91
CA LEU A 157 -3.70 -7.62 -0.68
C LEU A 157 -5.10 -7.06 -0.90
N THR A 158 -5.33 -6.37 -2.01
CA THR A 158 -6.66 -5.87 -2.37
C THR A 158 -7.63 -7.03 -2.56
N ILE A 159 -7.26 -8.04 -3.36
CA ILE A 159 -8.11 -9.21 -3.65
C ILE A 159 -8.54 -9.92 -2.37
N GLU A 160 -7.60 -10.18 -1.45
CA GLU A 160 -7.89 -10.85 -0.18
C GLU A 160 -8.87 -10.05 0.67
N LEU A 161 -8.60 -8.76 0.90
CA LEU A 161 -9.49 -7.88 1.68
C LEU A 161 -10.91 -7.77 1.10
N LEU A 162 -11.03 -7.81 -0.23
CA LEU A 162 -12.32 -7.77 -0.91
C LEU A 162 -13.06 -9.12 -0.78
N ASN A 163 -12.39 -10.23 -1.07
CA ASN A 163 -12.96 -11.57 -1.01
C ASN A 163 -13.41 -11.94 0.42
N ASP A 164 -12.65 -11.56 1.43
CA ASP A 164 -12.92 -11.91 2.83
C ASP A 164 -13.97 -11.02 3.51
N GLY A 165 -14.54 -10.06 2.78
CA GLY A 165 -15.59 -9.23 3.36
C GLY A 165 -15.05 -8.07 4.22
N TYR A 166 -13.76 -7.73 4.13
CA TYR A 166 -13.15 -6.69 4.98
C TYR A 166 -13.09 -5.27 4.41
N ALA A 167 -13.10 -5.07 3.09
CA ALA A 167 -13.01 -3.74 2.51
C ALA A 167 -13.83 -3.49 1.24
N HIS A 168 -13.99 -2.22 0.87
CA HIS A 168 -14.36 -1.82 -0.49
C HIS A 168 -13.16 -1.22 -1.22
N PHE A 169 -13.06 -1.46 -2.53
CA PHE A 169 -12.06 -0.83 -3.39
C PHE A 169 -12.72 0.18 -4.32
N TYR A 170 -12.39 1.44 -4.14
CA TYR A 170 -12.83 2.56 -4.96
C TYR A 170 -11.87 2.68 -6.15
N CYS A 171 -12.25 2.06 -7.27
CA CYS A 171 -11.42 1.90 -8.44
C CYS A 171 -11.57 3.10 -9.39
N LEU A 172 -10.45 3.72 -9.75
CA LEU A 172 -10.41 4.91 -10.62
C LEU A 172 -10.10 4.58 -12.07
N ARG A 173 -9.72 3.33 -12.36
CA ARG A 173 -9.20 2.89 -13.66
C ARG A 173 -9.71 1.52 -14.04
N GLN A 174 -10.17 1.37 -15.28
CA GLN A 174 -10.72 0.11 -15.76
C GLN A 174 -9.66 -1.00 -15.81
N GLU A 175 -8.41 -0.67 -16.14
CA GLU A 175 -7.33 -1.64 -16.22
C GLU A 175 -7.05 -2.31 -14.86
N ASN A 176 -7.25 -1.55 -13.78
CA ASN A 176 -7.10 -2.04 -12.41
C ASN A 176 -8.26 -2.94 -11.99
N TYR A 177 -9.48 -2.61 -12.39
CA TYR A 177 -10.63 -3.50 -12.23
C TYR A 177 -10.40 -4.83 -12.97
N ASP A 178 -9.99 -4.75 -14.23
CA ASP A 178 -9.76 -5.94 -15.07
C ASP A 178 -8.66 -6.83 -14.47
N SER A 179 -7.58 -6.22 -13.99
CA SER A 179 -6.49 -6.90 -13.30
C SER A 179 -6.95 -7.64 -12.04
N LEU A 180 -7.83 -7.05 -11.21
CA LEU A 180 -8.37 -7.74 -10.02
C LEU A 180 -9.15 -8.99 -10.42
N VAL A 181 -10.01 -8.88 -11.43
CA VAL A 181 -10.86 -9.99 -11.89
C VAL A 181 -10.00 -11.09 -12.50
N GLU A 182 -9.03 -10.75 -13.35
CA GLU A 182 -8.11 -11.70 -13.96
C GLU A 182 -7.29 -12.47 -12.90
N TRP A 183 -6.92 -11.80 -11.80
CA TRP A 183 -6.03 -12.35 -10.78
C TRP A 183 -6.77 -13.03 -9.61
N GLY A 184 -8.08 -13.19 -9.72
CA GLY A 184 -8.85 -14.06 -8.82
C GLY A 184 -9.76 -13.35 -7.82
N LEU A 185 -10.13 -12.09 -8.06
CA LEU A 185 -11.24 -11.47 -7.34
C LEU A 185 -12.54 -12.25 -7.61
N GLN A 186 -13.16 -12.75 -6.55
CA GLN A 186 -14.40 -13.52 -6.60
C GLN A 186 -15.62 -12.64 -6.36
N ASN A 187 -15.49 -11.64 -5.48
CA ASN A 187 -16.58 -10.73 -5.11
C ASN A 187 -16.40 -9.34 -5.74
N THR A 188 -16.91 -9.17 -6.95
CA THR A 188 -16.81 -7.89 -7.68
C THR A 188 -17.71 -6.79 -7.12
N ASP A 189 -18.74 -7.12 -6.32
CA ASP A 189 -19.69 -6.13 -5.78
C ASP A 189 -19.03 -5.14 -4.80
N ARG A 190 -17.83 -5.48 -4.32
CA ARG A 190 -17.06 -4.65 -3.39
C ARG A 190 -16.05 -3.76 -4.11
N VAL A 191 -16.03 -3.80 -5.45
CA VAL A 191 -15.33 -2.81 -6.27
C VAL A 191 -16.32 -1.76 -6.72
N ILE A 192 -16.05 -0.51 -6.34
CA ILE A 192 -16.86 0.65 -6.69
C ILE A 192 -16.08 1.46 -7.73
N ASN A 193 -16.50 1.35 -8.99
CA ASN A 193 -15.95 2.19 -10.06
C ASN A 193 -16.41 3.64 -9.85
N THR A 194 -15.46 4.57 -9.76
CA THR A 194 -15.68 5.98 -9.42
C THR A 194 -14.70 6.87 -10.18
N THR A 195 -14.90 8.19 -10.12
CA THR A 195 -13.89 9.16 -10.59
C THR A 195 -13.22 9.91 -9.43
N ARG A 196 -12.15 10.65 -9.73
CA ARG A 196 -11.43 11.48 -8.74
C ARG A 196 -12.27 12.64 -8.23
N GLU A 197 -13.21 13.11 -9.04
CA GLU A 197 -14.17 14.15 -8.67
C GLU A 197 -15.26 13.63 -7.74
N GLU A 198 -15.56 12.32 -7.80
CA GLU A 198 -16.62 11.68 -7.03
C GLU A 198 -16.10 11.10 -5.70
N PHE A 199 -14.85 10.62 -5.68
CA PHE A 199 -14.25 10.02 -4.50
C PHE A 199 -13.32 10.99 -3.77
N VAL A 200 -13.65 11.26 -2.50
CA VAL A 200 -12.81 12.05 -1.58
C VAL A 200 -12.05 11.09 -0.65
N PRO A 201 -10.71 11.04 -0.73
CA PRO A 201 -9.89 10.25 0.17
C PRO A 201 -10.03 10.76 1.60
N LYS A 202 -10.05 9.82 2.55
CA LYS A 202 -10.14 10.10 3.98
C LYS A 202 -8.96 9.49 4.70
N ARG A 203 -8.61 10.06 5.84
CA ARG A 203 -7.67 9.44 6.76
C ARG A 203 -8.13 8.01 7.05
N GLY A 204 -7.21 7.05 6.95
CA GLY A 204 -7.55 5.64 7.11
C GLY A 204 -7.70 4.85 5.82
N ASP A 205 -7.92 5.50 4.68
CA ASP A 205 -7.94 4.80 3.40
C ASP A 205 -6.53 4.30 3.05
N PHE A 206 -6.43 3.09 2.52
CA PHE A 206 -5.22 2.70 1.81
C PHE A 206 -5.26 3.27 0.41
N ILE A 207 -4.16 3.86 -0.04
CA ILE A 207 -4.03 4.41 -1.39
C ILE A 207 -3.17 3.46 -2.21
N CYS A 208 -3.69 3.03 -3.36
CA CYS A 208 -2.95 2.28 -4.36
C CYS A 208 -2.61 3.20 -5.53
N TYR A 209 -1.37 3.12 -6.03
CA TYR A 209 -0.93 3.97 -7.12
C TYR A 209 0.23 3.36 -7.92
N LEU A 210 0.55 3.99 -9.05
CA LEU A 210 1.66 3.66 -9.93
C LEU A 210 2.83 4.61 -9.73
N TRP A 211 4.06 4.09 -9.65
CA TRP A 211 5.22 4.91 -9.91
C TRP A 211 5.15 5.45 -11.34
N THR A 212 5.54 6.71 -11.55
CA THR A 212 5.40 7.39 -12.85
C THR A 212 6.14 6.64 -13.98
N GLU A 213 7.28 6.05 -13.67
CA GLU A 213 8.11 5.21 -14.54
C GLU A 213 7.49 3.84 -14.86
N GLU A 214 6.55 3.38 -14.05
CA GLU A 214 5.89 2.07 -14.17
C GLU A 214 4.47 2.19 -14.73
N ALA A 215 3.97 3.42 -14.91
CA ALA A 215 2.59 3.68 -15.27
C ALA A 215 2.13 3.05 -16.60
N GLU A 216 3.07 2.76 -17.50
CA GLU A 216 2.83 2.13 -18.79
C GLU A 216 3.05 0.60 -18.78
N GLU A 217 3.69 0.05 -17.75
CA GLU A 217 4.13 -1.35 -17.69
C GLU A 217 3.36 -2.18 -16.66
N TYR A 218 2.90 -1.54 -15.58
CA TYR A 218 2.28 -2.21 -14.44
C TYR A 218 0.90 -1.62 -14.14
N ASN A 219 0.00 -2.47 -13.65
CA ASN A 219 -1.28 -2.03 -13.10
C ASN A 219 -1.19 -1.81 -11.59
N TRP A 220 -0.18 -2.35 -10.89
CA TRP A 220 -0.01 -2.19 -9.45
C TRP A 220 1.46 -2.02 -9.14
N SER A 221 1.79 -1.01 -8.35
CA SER A 221 3.18 -0.61 -8.11
C SER A 221 3.44 -0.37 -6.63
N HIS A 222 2.60 0.45 -5.98
CA HIS A 222 2.76 0.75 -4.58
C HIS A 222 1.44 0.90 -3.84
N ILE A 223 1.51 0.71 -2.52
CA ILE A 223 0.41 0.94 -1.60
C ILE A 223 0.90 1.69 -0.35
N GLY A 224 0.11 2.66 0.08
CA GLY A 224 0.33 3.44 1.28
C GLY A 224 -0.95 3.64 2.05
N MET A 225 -0.90 4.51 3.06
CA MET A 225 -2.08 4.86 3.85
C MET A 225 -2.26 6.37 3.92
N VAL A 226 -3.50 6.83 3.70
CA VAL A 226 -3.87 8.24 3.80
C VAL A 226 -3.80 8.67 5.26
N ALA A 227 -2.93 9.64 5.52
CA ALA A 227 -2.58 10.14 6.84
C ALA A 227 -3.44 11.31 7.30
N GLU A 228 -3.90 12.18 6.42
CA GLU A 228 -4.81 13.27 6.77
C GLU A 228 -5.99 13.28 5.79
N ASP A 229 -7.15 13.77 6.23
CA ASP A 229 -8.30 13.96 5.34
C ASP A 229 -7.89 14.86 4.17
N TYR A 230 -8.31 14.49 2.95
CA TYR A 230 -7.90 15.20 1.76
C TYR A 230 -8.44 16.64 1.75
N ASP A 231 -7.52 17.60 1.66
CA ASP A 231 -7.83 19.04 1.70
C ASP A 231 -8.11 19.66 0.33
N GLY A 232 -8.06 18.85 -0.74
CA GLY A 232 -8.22 19.32 -2.12
C GLY A 232 -6.91 19.66 -2.84
N THR A 233 -5.76 19.55 -2.17
CA THR A 233 -4.44 19.88 -2.76
C THR A 233 -3.57 18.64 -2.92
N TYR A 234 -3.22 18.01 -1.81
CA TYR A 234 -2.35 16.84 -1.78
C TYR A 234 -2.97 15.75 -0.91
N ILE A 235 -2.78 14.50 -1.30
CA ILE A 235 -3.04 13.37 -0.43
C ILE A 235 -1.79 13.18 0.42
N ARG A 236 -1.91 13.45 1.71
CA ARG A 236 -0.83 13.20 2.67
C ARG A 236 -0.89 11.75 3.09
N THR A 237 0.24 11.06 3.02
CA THR A 237 0.33 9.62 3.23
C THR A 237 1.46 9.25 4.18
N ILE A 238 1.37 8.07 4.76
CA ILE A 238 2.45 7.35 5.42
C ILE A 238 2.57 5.97 4.76
N GLU A 239 3.77 5.60 4.36
CA GLU A 239 4.01 4.53 3.41
C GLU A 239 5.28 3.77 3.78
N GLY A 240 5.29 2.45 3.61
CA GLY A 240 6.49 1.63 3.77
C GLY A 240 7.21 1.44 2.45
N ASN A 241 8.48 1.03 2.50
CA ASN A 241 9.32 0.83 1.32
C ASN A 241 9.51 2.10 0.49
N ILE A 242 9.76 3.21 1.17
CA ILE A 242 10.07 4.51 0.57
C ILE A 242 11.56 4.80 0.75
N GLY A 243 12.28 5.01 -0.36
CA GLY A 243 13.69 5.37 -0.28
C GLY A 243 14.31 5.67 -1.63
N ALA A 244 15.45 6.37 -1.60
CA ALA A 244 16.29 6.55 -2.78
C ALA A 244 17.30 5.39 -2.89
N GLY A 245 17.41 4.81 -4.08
CA GLY A 245 18.34 3.71 -4.35
C GLY A 245 17.62 2.41 -4.71
N ARG A 246 18.40 1.40 -5.12
CA ARG A 246 17.87 0.16 -5.70
C ARG A 246 17.55 -0.92 -4.68
N ASP A 247 18.05 -0.79 -3.45
CA ASP A 247 17.93 -1.83 -2.45
C ASP A 247 16.74 -1.52 -1.52
N PRO A 248 15.62 -2.27 -1.63
CA PRO A 248 14.42 -2.04 -0.83
C PRO A 248 14.64 -2.30 0.66
N LEU A 249 15.71 -2.99 1.04
CA LEU A 249 16.03 -3.26 2.45
C LEU A 249 16.35 -1.99 3.23
N TYR A 250 16.91 -0.99 2.57
CA TYR A 250 17.27 0.30 3.18
C TYR A 250 16.23 1.39 2.96
N HIS A 251 15.15 1.08 2.25
CA HIS A 251 13.98 1.95 2.19
C HIS A 251 13.29 1.93 3.56
N ALA A 252 12.61 3.01 3.91
CA ALA A 252 12.03 3.22 5.23
C ALA A 252 10.51 3.42 5.18
N ILE A 253 9.88 3.45 6.35
CA ILE A 253 8.54 4.00 6.52
C ILE A 253 8.65 5.53 6.57
N GLU A 254 8.07 6.22 5.59
CA GLU A 254 8.13 7.67 5.48
C GLU A 254 6.78 8.30 5.11
N ALA A 255 6.67 9.59 5.39
CA ALA A 255 5.52 10.40 5.02
C ALA A 255 5.76 11.12 3.69
N ARG A 256 4.70 11.19 2.88
CA ARG A 256 4.72 11.79 1.55
C ARG A 256 3.49 12.64 1.29
N GLU A 257 3.66 13.65 0.44
CA GLU A 257 2.56 14.29 -0.27
C GLU A 257 2.48 13.69 -1.68
N ARG A 258 1.30 13.22 -2.04
CA ARG A 258 0.95 12.63 -3.33
C ARG A 258 -0.01 13.56 -4.06
N PHE A 259 0.18 13.74 -5.36
CA PHE A 259 -0.83 14.37 -6.20
C PHE A 259 -2.00 13.41 -6.37
N TYR A 260 -3.22 13.95 -6.38
CA TYR A 260 -4.40 13.15 -6.71
C TYR A 260 -4.62 13.13 -8.23
N ASP A 261 -3.70 12.49 -8.94
CA ASP A 261 -3.64 12.47 -10.40
C ASP A 261 -3.78 11.04 -10.98
N ASP A 262 -3.51 10.88 -12.28
CA ASP A 262 -3.65 9.64 -13.04
C ASP A 262 -2.79 8.47 -12.54
N THR A 263 -1.78 8.74 -11.71
CA THR A 263 -0.99 7.70 -11.06
C THR A 263 -1.75 7.00 -9.93
N VAL A 264 -2.72 7.67 -9.31
CA VAL A 264 -3.55 7.07 -8.25
C VAL A 264 -4.61 6.19 -8.88
N ILE A 265 -4.54 4.87 -8.62
CA ILE A 265 -5.39 3.87 -9.28
C ILE A 265 -6.65 3.54 -8.49
N GLY A 266 -6.64 3.79 -7.18
CA GLY A 266 -7.79 3.59 -6.33
C GLY A 266 -7.47 3.60 -4.84
N PHE A 267 -8.51 3.41 -4.05
CA PHE A 267 -8.44 3.41 -2.59
C PHE A 267 -9.14 2.21 -1.99
N ILE A 268 -8.54 1.61 -0.98
CA ILE A 268 -9.17 0.54 -0.18
C ILE A 268 -9.65 1.16 1.12
N ARG A 269 -10.94 1.01 1.43
CA ARG A 269 -11.52 1.44 2.71
C ARG A 269 -12.00 0.21 3.47
N LEU A 270 -11.45 -0.02 4.65
CA LEU A 270 -11.90 -1.11 5.52
C LEU A 270 -13.30 -0.81 6.05
N ASP A 271 -14.10 -1.87 6.14
CA ASP A 271 -15.41 -1.82 6.78
C ASP A 271 -15.23 -1.72 8.31
N GLU A 272 -16.15 -1.01 8.96
CA GLU A 272 -16.24 -0.98 10.42
C GLU A 272 -16.52 -2.39 10.96
N ARG A 273 -15.95 -2.71 12.13
CA ARG A 273 -16.14 -3.99 12.81
C ARG A 273 -17.33 -3.97 13.76
#